data_AF-A0A2S0UPC3-F1
#
_entry.id   AF-A0A2S0UPC3-F1
#
_cell.length_a   1.000
_cell.length_b   1.000
_cell.length_c   1.000
_cell.angle_alpha   90.00
_cell.angle_beta   90.00
_cell.angle_gamma   90.00
#
_symmetry.space_group_name_H-M   'P 1'
#
loop_
_entity.id
_entity.type
_entity.pdbx_description
1 polymer ?
#
loop_
_entity_poly.entity_id
_entity_poly.type
_entity_poly.pdbx_seq_one_letter_code
_entity_poly.pdbx_strand_id
1 'polypeptide(L)' 'MKKRMSAGETISSVVFGGAGAFFLLAATDPARGMAERVVLVICGVGTGLAAFRFQIAALVRRWR' A
#
# COMPACT_ATOMS: atom_id res chain seq x y z
N MET A 1 19.84 -16.83 9.95
CA MET A 1 20.18 -15.83 8.91
C MET A 1 18.94 -14.99 8.60
N LYS A 2 18.96 -13.66 8.81
CA LYS A 2 17.86 -12.78 8.38
C LYS A 2 17.82 -12.80 6.85
N LYS A 3 16.86 -13.51 6.24
CA LYS A 3 16.64 -13.48 4.80
C LYS A 3 16.22 -12.05 4.44
N ARG A 4 17.11 -11.30 3.77
CA ARG A 4 16.81 -9.94 3.30
C ARG A 4 15.62 -10.03 2.35
N MET A 5 14.66 -9.10 2.47
CA MET A 5 13.63 -8.93 1.45
C MET A 5 14.29 -8.83 0.09
N SER A 6 13.71 -9.49 -0.92
CA SER A 6 14.13 -9.32 -2.30
C SER A 6 14.00 -7.85 -2.69
N ALA A 7 14.91 -7.35 -3.53
CA ALA A 7 14.78 -5.99 -4.10
C ALA A 7 13.39 -5.76 -4.71
N GLY A 8 12.80 -6.79 -5.33
CA GLY A 8 11.45 -6.73 -5.88
C GLY A 8 10.34 -6.58 -4.82
N GLU A 9 10.50 -7.17 -3.63
CA GLU A 9 9.54 -7.01 -2.52
C GLU A 9 9.62 -5.60 -1.92
N THR A 10 10.83 -5.06 -1.79
CA THR A 10 11.05 -3.68 -1.33
C THR A 10 10.47 -2.66 -2.31
N ILE A 11 10.77 -2.80 -3.61
CA ILE A 11 10.23 -1.91 -4.64
C ILE A 11 8.70 -1.99 -4.68
N SER A 12 8.13 -3.20 -4.63
CA SER A 12 6.68 -3.38 -4.63
C SER A 12 6.04 -2.70 -3.41
N SER A 13 6.60 -2.88 -2.21
CA SER A 13 6.06 -2.24 -0.99
C SER A 13 6.09 -0.71 -1.09
N VAL A 14 7.16 -0.13 -1.64
CA VAL A 14 7.26 1.32 -1.85
C VAL A 14 6.25 1.81 -2.91
N VAL A 15 6.10 1.09 -4.03
CA VAL A 15 5.14 1.46 -5.08
C VAL A 15 3.70 1.37 -4.59
N PHE A 16 3.34 0.29 -3.90
CA PHE A 16 2.00 0.13 -3.34
C PHE A 16 1.73 1.13 -2.21
N GLY A 17 2.71 1.41 -1.36
CA GLY A 17 2.59 2.41 -0.29
C GLY A 17 2.45 3.83 -0.85
N GLY A 18 3.27 4.17 -1.86
CA GLY A 18 3.21 5.46 -2.55
C GLY A 18 1.91 5.67 -3.31
N ALA A 19 1.44 4.65 -4.04
CA ALA A 19 0.13 4.68 -4.71
C ALA A 19 -1.00 4.85 -3.69
N GLY A 20 -0.95 4.15 -2.56
CA GLY A 20 -1.93 4.29 -1.49
C GLY A 20 -2.01 5.70 -0.92
N ALA A 21 -0.85 6.28 -0.60
CA ALA A 21 -0.76 7.66 -0.15
C ALA A 21 -1.27 8.65 -1.20
N PHE A 22 -0.94 8.44 -2.48
CA PHE A 22 -1.42 9.27 -3.58
C PHE A 22 -2.95 9.24 -3.72
N PHE A 23 -3.57 8.06 -3.68
CA PHE A 23 -5.03 7.92 -3.77
C PHE A 23 -5.74 8.55 -2.56
N LEU A 24 -5.19 8.38 -1.35
CA LEU A 24 -5.74 9.03 -0.15
C LEU A 24 -5.62 10.56 -0.23
N LEU A 25 -4.51 11.07 -0.73
CA LEU A 25 -4.31 12.51 -0.92
C LEU A 25 -5.26 13.05 -2.00
N ALA A 26 -5.44 12.33 -3.10
CA ALA A 26 -6.44 12.63 -4.12
C ALA A 26 -7.88 12.62 -3.56
N ALA A 27 -8.20 11.77 -2.59
CA ALA A 27 -9.52 11.77 -1.95
C ALA A 27 -9.81 13.03 -1.12
N THR A 28 -8.78 13.78 -0.70
CA THR A 28 -8.97 15.03 0.06
C THR A 28 -9.39 16.21 -0.82
N ASP A 29 -9.25 16.10 -2.14
CA ASP A 29 -9.53 17.17 -3.10
C ASP A 29 -11.03 17.55 -3.09
N PRO A 30 -11.41 18.79 -2.71
CA PRO A 30 -12.79 19.25 -2.66
C PRO A 30 -13.44 19.44 -4.02
N ALA A 31 -12.68 19.45 -5.11
CA ALA A 31 -13.23 19.52 -6.46
C ALA A 31 -13.85 18.18 -6.92
N ARG A 32 -13.57 17.07 -6.22
CA ARG A 32 -14.08 15.74 -6.56
C ARG A 32 -15.42 15.45 -5.89
N GLY A 33 -16.27 14.72 -6.61
CA GLY A 33 -17.56 14.26 -6.08
C GLY A 33 -17.40 13.29 -4.90
N MET A 34 -18.42 13.20 -4.04
CA MET A 34 -18.42 12.30 -2.88
C MET A 34 -18.14 10.83 -3.28
N ALA A 35 -18.74 10.37 -4.37
CA ALA A 35 -18.56 9.00 -4.87
C ALA A 35 -17.11 8.74 -5.35
N GLU A 36 -16.51 9.67 -6.08
CA GLU A 36 -15.09 9.58 -6.49
C GLU A 36 -14.16 9.52 -5.29
N ARG A 37 -14.40 10.37 -4.28
CA ARG A 37 -13.59 10.39 -3.05
C ARG A 37 -13.66 9.06 -2.32
N VAL A 38 -14.84 8.45 -2.22
CA VAL A 38 -15.00 7.13 -1.60
C VAL A 38 -14.24 6.05 -2.38
N VAL A 39 -14.32 6.06 -3.72
CA VAL A 39 -13.56 5.13 -4.57
C VAL A 39 -12.06 5.31 -4.37
N LEU A 40 -11.58 6.56 -4.33
CA LEU A 40 -10.17 6.88 -4.07
C LEU A 40 -9.71 6.41 -2.69
N VAL A 41 -10.54 6.57 -1.65
CA VAL A 41 -10.24 6.03 -0.32
C VAL A 41 -10.13 4.50 -0.36
N ILE A 42 -11.07 3.81 -1.01
CA ILE A 42 -11.04 2.35 -1.14
C ILE A 42 -9.77 1.90 -1.89
N CYS A 43 -9.44 2.56 -3.00
CA CYS A 43 -8.21 2.31 -3.75
C CYS A 43 -6.96 2.54 -2.90
N GLY A 44 -6.92 3.65 -2.14
CA GLY A 44 -5.80 4.01 -1.28
C GLY A 44 -5.58 3.02 -0.13
N VAL A 45 -6.66 2.60 0.52
CA VAL A 45 -6.63 1.59 1.59
C VAL A 45 -6.23 0.22 1.02
N GLY A 46 -6.80 -0.18 -0.12
CA GLY A 46 -6.50 -1.47 -0.76
C GLY A 46 -5.03 -1.57 -1.20
N THR A 47 -4.48 -0.52 -1.79
CA THR A 47 -3.06 -0.46 -2.18
C THR A 47 -2.14 -0.36 -0.96
N GLY A 48 -2.50 0.39 0.08
CA GLY A 48 -1.78 0.39 1.35
C GLY A 48 -1.70 -1.00 2.00
N LEU A 49 -2.82 -1.73 2.05
CA LEU A 49 -2.87 -3.12 2.53
C LEU A 49 -1.98 -4.05 1.69
N ALA A 50 -1.94 -3.88 0.37
CA ALA A 50 -1.05 -4.64 -0.51
C ALA A 50 0.44 -4.37 -0.17
N ALA A 51 0.80 -3.14 0.18
CA ALA A 51 2.16 -2.81 0.63
C ALA A 51 2.55 -3.53 1.93
N PHE A 52 1.59 -3.66 2.86
CA PHE A 52 1.78 -4.39 4.13
C PHE A 52 1.86 -5.90 3.96
N ARG A 53 1.23 -6.48 2.94
CA ARG A 53 1.26 -7.92 2.68
C ARG A 53 2.69 -8.45 2.46
N PHE A 54 3.57 -7.65 1.86
CA PHE A 54 4.99 -8.01 1.72
C PHE A 54 5.75 -7.97 3.06
N GLN A 55 5.44 -7.00 3.93
CA GLN A 55 6.02 -6.92 5.27
C GLN A 55 5.53 -8.06 6.17
N ILE A 56 4.25 -8.42 6.10
CA ILE A 56 3.66 -9.55 6.83
C ILE A 56 4.24 -10.87 6.31
N ALA A 57 4.39 -11.05 4.99
CA ALA A 57 5.03 -12.23 4.42
C ALA A 57 6.48 -12.39 4.91
N ALA A 58 7.22 -11.28 5.02
CA ALA A 58 8.57 -11.27 5.58
C ALA A 58 8.58 -11.58 7.09
N LEU A 59 7.59 -11.07 7.86
CA LEU A 59 7.46 -11.33 9.29
C LEU A 59 7.08 -12.79 9.58
N VAL A 60 6.09 -13.33 8.87
CA VAL A 60 5.62 -14.72 9.01
C VAL A 60 6.72 -15.72 8.62
N ARG A 61 7.53 -15.43 7.60
CA ARG A 61 8.70 -16.24 7.24
C ARG A 61 9.84 -16.19 8.26
N ARG A 62 9.84 -15.20 9.15
CA ARG A 62 10.83 -15.08 10.24
C ARG A 62 10.40 -15.84 11.50
N TRP A 63 9.11 -16.16 11.60
CA TRP A 63 8.51 -16.97 12.66
C TRP A 63 8.44 -18.46 12.32
N ARG A 64 8.81 -18.84 11.09
CA ARG A 64 8.91 -20.22 10.61
C ARG A 64 10.36 -20.58 10.41
#